data_AF-A0A537TL79-F1
#
_entry.id   AF-A0A537TL79-F1
#
_cell.length_a   1.000
_cell.length_b   1.000
_cell.length_c   1.000
_cell.angle_alpha   90.00
_cell.angle_beta   90.00
_cell.angle_gamma   90.00
#
_symmetry.space_group_name_H-M   'P 1'
#
loop_
_entity.id
_entity.type
_entity.pdbx_description
1 polymer ?
#
loop_
_entity_poly.entity_id
_entity_poly.type
_entity_poly.pdbx_seq_one_letter_code
_entity_poly.pdbx_strand_id
1 'polypeptide(L)'
;MLAAHTASFLSLINTALEDISRGVASPHHLHNVRCGIENILSLLKYNNEVVEKADQLSRRAYDYVTYHDLVTSKTSDWTSGEDVDRLQAVREALAGFHSAVEHSQPNSRVRTLGLA
;
A
#
# COMPACT_ATOMS: atom_id res chain seq x y z
N MET A 1 -6.68 -20.29 2.30
CA MET A 1 -5.29 -20.06 1.84
C MET A 1 -5.12 -18.66 1.22
N LEU A 2 -6.12 -18.18 0.48
CA LEU A 2 -6.19 -16.79 -0.02
C LEU A 2 -5.97 -15.72 1.04
N ALA A 3 -6.65 -15.80 2.19
CA ALA A 3 -6.50 -14.83 3.27
C ALA A 3 -5.04 -14.66 3.75
N ALA A 4 -4.27 -15.74 3.76
CA ALA A 4 -2.83 -15.67 4.09
C ALA A 4 -2.03 -14.93 3.02
N HIS A 5 -2.35 -15.15 1.73
CA HIS A 5 -1.66 -14.48 0.62
C HIS A 5 -1.99 -12.99 0.58
N THR A 6 -3.26 -12.63 0.74
CA THR A 6 -3.66 -11.21 0.82
C THR A 6 -3.03 -10.54 2.05
N ALA A 7 -2.98 -11.22 3.19
CA ALA A 7 -2.30 -10.72 4.39
C ALA A 7 -0.79 -10.53 4.16
N SER A 8 -0.10 -11.44 3.45
CA SER A 8 1.31 -11.28 3.12
C SER A 8 1.57 -10.04 2.24
N PHE A 9 0.71 -9.76 1.26
CA PHE A 9 0.84 -8.56 0.43
C PHE A 9 0.51 -7.27 1.20
N LEU A 10 -0.48 -7.31 2.10
CA LEU A 10 -0.75 -6.20 3.00
C LEU A 10 0.44 -5.94 3.95
N SER A 11 1.06 -7.00 4.45
CA SER A 11 2.29 -6.90 5.25
C SER A 11 3.43 -6.28 4.45
N LEU A 12 3.61 -6.67 3.18
CA LEU A 12 4.63 -6.07 2.30
C LEU A 12 4.42 -4.56 2.14
N ILE A 13 3.17 -4.12 1.92
CA ILE A 13 2.83 -2.70 1.82
C ILE A 13 3.13 -1.99 3.15
N ASN A 14 2.69 -2.57 4.27
CA ASN A 14 2.89 -1.98 5.59
C ASN A 14 4.38 -1.87 5.96
N THR A 15 5.17 -2.92 5.72
CA THR A 15 6.63 -2.90 5.95
C THR A 15 7.30 -1.81 5.14
N ALA A 16 6.95 -1.66 3.85
CA ALA A 16 7.51 -0.56 3.05
C ALA A 16 7.20 0.82 3.64
N LEU A 17 5.95 1.06 4.08
CA LEU A 17 5.55 2.32 4.72
C LEU A 17 6.25 2.55 6.06
N GLU A 18 6.42 1.50 6.87
CA GLU A 18 7.16 1.58 8.14
C GLU A 18 8.64 1.89 7.92
N ASP A 19 9.27 1.24 6.95
CA ASP A 19 10.68 1.46 6.61
C ASP A 19 10.92 2.90 6.14
N ILE A 20 10.05 3.42 5.25
CA ILE A 20 10.08 4.85 4.87
C ILE A 20 9.98 5.72 6.13
N SER A 21 8.99 5.48 7.00
CA SER A 21 8.78 6.31 8.20
C SER A 21 9.94 6.29 9.20
N ARG A 22 10.80 5.26 9.15
CA ARG A 22 12.03 5.15 9.94
C ARG A 22 13.24 5.76 9.24
N GLY A 23 13.07 6.36 8.07
CA GLY A 23 14.14 6.95 7.26
C GLY A 23 15.00 5.91 6.54
N VAL A 24 14.50 4.68 6.35
CA VAL A 24 15.22 3.67 5.55
C VAL A 24 15.09 4.06 4.08
N ALA A 25 16.20 4.38 3.43
CA ALA A 25 16.19 4.68 2.00
C ALA A 25 16.16 3.39 1.17
N SER A 26 15.18 3.26 0.28
CA SER A 26 15.13 2.17 -0.68
C SER A 26 14.37 2.57 -1.95
N PRO A 27 14.94 2.33 -3.15
CA PRO A 27 14.23 2.58 -4.40
C PRO A 27 13.05 1.62 -4.62
N HIS A 28 12.94 0.56 -3.80
CA HIS A 28 11.93 -0.47 -3.95
C HIS A 28 10.65 -0.19 -3.15
N HIS A 29 10.60 0.81 -2.28
CA HIS A 29 9.44 1.02 -1.42
C HIS A 29 8.15 1.26 -2.21
N LEU A 30 8.19 2.20 -3.16
CA LEU A 30 7.03 2.47 -4.03
C LEU A 30 6.67 1.26 -4.91
N HIS A 31 7.68 0.52 -5.37
CA HIS A 31 7.47 -0.71 -6.14
C HIS A 31 6.74 -1.77 -5.30
N ASN A 32 7.17 -1.99 -4.06
CA ASN A 32 6.58 -2.97 -3.14
C ASN A 32 5.11 -2.61 -2.83
N VAL A 33 4.81 -1.32 -2.65
CA VAL A 33 3.41 -0.88 -2.46
C VAL A 33 2.56 -1.20 -3.70
N ARG A 34 3.00 -0.79 -4.89
CA ARG A 34 2.25 -1.02 -6.13
C ARG A 34 2.09 -2.51 -6.44
N CYS A 35 3.15 -3.28 -6.31
CA CYS A 35 3.14 -4.71 -6.55
C CYS A 35 2.23 -5.44 -5.54
N GLY A 36 2.23 -5.04 -4.27
CA GLY A 36 1.31 -5.59 -3.26
C GLY A 36 -0.16 -5.35 -3.65
N ILE A 37 -0.49 -4.13 -4.08
CA ILE A 37 -1.84 -3.76 -4.53
C ILE A 37 -2.25 -4.59 -5.75
N GLU A 38 -1.41 -4.63 -6.79
CA GLU A 38 -1.67 -5.36 -8.03
C GLU A 38 -1.88 -6.86 -7.78
N ASN A 39 -1.05 -7.47 -6.94
CA ASN A 39 -1.18 -8.87 -6.59
C ASN A 39 -2.50 -9.17 -5.87
N ILE A 40 -2.92 -8.32 -4.93
CA ILE A 40 -4.22 -8.46 -4.26
C ILE A 40 -5.36 -8.31 -5.27
N LEU A 41 -5.36 -7.27 -6.11
CA LEU A 41 -6.39 -7.06 -7.13
C LEU A 41 -6.49 -8.25 -8.10
N SER A 42 -5.36 -8.88 -8.44
CA SER A 42 -5.33 -10.04 -9.34
C SER A 42 -6.03 -11.29 -8.79
N LEU A 43 -6.31 -11.34 -7.48
CA LEU A 43 -6.97 -12.46 -6.80
C LEU A 43 -8.46 -12.20 -6.51
N LEU A 44 -8.91 -10.95 -6.62
CA LEU A 44 -10.28 -10.55 -6.30
C LEU A 44 -11.14 -10.46 -7.57
N LYS A 45 -12.44 -10.69 -7.41
CA LYS A 45 -13.42 -10.28 -8.43
C LYS A 45 -13.38 -8.76 -8.53
N TYR A 46 -13.60 -8.28 -9.75
CA TYR A 46 -13.67 -6.85 -9.99
C TYR A 46 -14.73 -6.21 -9.08
N ASN A 47 -14.31 -5.21 -8.32
CA ASN A 47 -15.13 -4.42 -7.41
C ASN A 47 -14.65 -2.96 -7.49
N ASN A 48 -15.57 -2.05 -7.85
CA ASN A 48 -15.26 -0.63 -7.99
C ASN A 48 -14.70 -0.03 -6.69
N GLU A 49 -15.23 -0.43 -5.53
CA GLU A 49 -14.78 0.06 -4.22
C GLU A 49 -13.32 -0.30 -3.97
N VAL A 50 -12.93 -1.55 -4.23
CA VAL A 50 -11.54 -2.00 -4.04
C VAL A 50 -10.61 -1.28 -5.00
N VAL A 51 -11.03 -1.09 -6.25
CA VAL A 51 -10.23 -0.38 -7.27
C VAL A 51 -10.05 1.08 -6.89
N GLU A 52 -11.09 1.75 -6.40
CA GLU A 52 -10.99 3.13 -5.92
C GLU A 52 -10.04 3.23 -4.71
N LYS A 53 -10.17 2.32 -3.74
CA LYS A 53 -9.27 2.29 -2.57
C LYS A 53 -7.83 1.96 -2.93
N ALA A 54 -7.61 1.08 -3.91
CA ALA A 54 -6.30 0.78 -4.46
C ALA A 54 -5.64 2.00 -5.13
N ASP A 55 -6.40 2.79 -5.90
CA ASP A 55 -5.93 4.03 -6.51
C ASP A 55 -5.62 5.09 -5.45
N GLN A 56 -6.52 5.26 -4.46
CA GLN A 56 -6.29 6.16 -3.32
C GLN A 56 -4.99 5.80 -2.58
N LEU A 57 -4.80 4.53 -2.23
CA LEU A 57 -3.57 4.06 -1.59
C LEU A 57 -2.34 4.30 -2.47
N SER A 58 -2.41 3.98 -3.76
CA SER A 58 -1.29 4.18 -4.69
C SER A 58 -0.87 5.64 -4.79
N ARG A 59 -1.83 6.56 -4.87
CA ARG A 59 -1.57 8.01 -4.94
C ARG A 59 -0.98 8.54 -3.64
N ARG A 60 -1.55 8.15 -2.48
CA ARG A 60 -1.04 8.59 -1.17
C ARG A 60 0.34 8.03 -0.88
N ALA A 61 0.62 6.79 -1.25
CA ALA A 61 1.95 6.20 -1.11
C ALA A 61 2.98 6.89 -2.01
N TYR A 62 2.64 7.20 -3.26
CA TYR A 62 3.52 7.96 -4.16
C TYR A 62 3.85 9.34 -3.59
N ASP A 63 2.83 10.06 -3.13
CA ASP A 63 2.96 11.38 -2.55
C ASP A 63 3.81 11.38 -1.27
N TYR A 64 3.58 10.42 -0.36
CA TYR A 64 4.37 10.25 0.84
C TYR A 64 5.85 9.90 0.54
N VAL A 65 6.11 8.90 -0.30
CA VAL A 65 7.47 8.49 -0.67
C VAL A 65 8.24 9.63 -1.30
N THR A 66 7.64 10.31 -2.29
CA THR A 66 8.29 11.41 -3.00
C THR A 66 8.61 12.57 -2.06
N TYR A 67 7.69 12.89 -1.14
CA TYR A 67 7.90 13.94 -0.15
C TYR A 67 9.00 13.55 0.86
N HIS A 68 8.96 12.32 1.38
CA HIS A 68 9.90 11.84 2.37
C HIS A 68 11.33 11.75 1.81
N ASP A 69 11.50 11.29 0.56
CA ASP A 69 12.80 11.30 -0.14
C ASP A 69 13.34 12.73 -0.33
N LEU A 70 12.45 13.71 -0.58
CA LEU A 70 12.84 15.13 -0.69
C LEU A 70 13.25 15.73 0.66
N VAL A 71 12.54 15.41 1.74
CA VAL A 71 12.85 15.89 3.10
C VAL A 71 14.16 15.29 3.59
N THR A 72 14.37 13.99 3.40
CA THR A 72 15.60 13.29 3.84
C THR A 72 16.82 13.68 3.02
N SER A 73 16.67 14.08 1.75
CA SER A 73 17.79 14.51 0.89
C SER A 73 18.22 15.97 1.07
N LYS A 74 17.41 16.82 1.71
CA LYS A 74 17.73 18.24 1.93
C LYS A 74 17.96 18.54 3.41
N THR A 75 19.11 19.11 3.76
CA THR A 75 19.43 19.68 5.08
C THR A 75 18.68 20.99 5.37
N SER A 76 17.44 21.13 4.91
CA SER A 76 16.66 22.35 5.05
C SER A 76 15.48 22.15 6.01
N ASP A 77 15.10 23.26 6.64
CA ASP A 77 14.15 23.48 7.74
C ASP A 77 12.68 23.09 7.39
N TRP A 78 12.46 21.89 6.85
CA TRP A 78 11.11 21.40 6.50
C TRP A 78 10.37 20.95 7.76
N THR A 79 9.08 21.28 7.81
CA THR A 79 8.21 21.02 8.94
C THR A 79 7.91 19.52 9.04
N SER A 80 8.33 18.91 10.16
CA SER A 80 7.97 17.54 10.55
C SER A 80 6.46 17.26 10.51
N GLY A 81 5.63 18.30 10.65
CA GLY A 81 4.17 18.19 10.58
C GLY A 81 3.64 17.70 9.22
N GLU A 82 4.18 18.18 8.10
CA GLU A 82 3.70 17.76 6.77
C GLU A 82 4.05 16.30 6.45
N ASP A 83 5.19 15.80 6.95
CA ASP A 83 5.58 14.40 6.80
C ASP A 83 4.65 13.48 7.62
N VAL A 84 4.31 13.90 8.85
CA VAL A 84 3.38 13.19 9.73
C VAL A 84 1.97 13.13 9.12
N ASP A 85 1.48 14.24 8.58
CA ASP A 85 0.16 14.30 7.95
C ASP A 85 0.08 13.37 6.71
N ARG A 86 1.14 13.32 5.91
CA ARG A 86 1.22 12.43 4.73
C ARG A 86 1.33 10.96 5.14
N LEU A 87 2.10 10.65 6.18
CA LEU A 87 2.16 9.31 6.76
C LEU A 87 0.79 8.87 7.30
N GLN A 88 0.06 9.76 7.95
CA GLN A 88 -1.29 9.49 8.43
C GLN A 88 -2.25 9.23 7.26
N ALA A 89 -2.22 10.06 6.22
CA ALA A 89 -3.08 9.91 5.04
C ALA A 89 -2.83 8.58 4.30
N VAL A 90 -1.58 8.13 4.17
CA VAL A 90 -1.29 6.83 3.53
C VAL A 90 -1.71 5.65 4.41
N ARG A 91 -1.61 5.76 5.75
CA ARG A 91 -2.10 4.73 6.68
C ARG A 91 -3.61 4.60 6.64
N GLU A 92 -4.33 5.71 6.57
CA GLU A 92 -5.79 5.71 6.41
C GLU A 92 -6.22 5.09 5.07
N ALA A 93 -5.50 5.41 3.99
CA ALA A 93 -5.75 4.79 2.70
C ALA A 93 -5.48 3.27 2.73
N LEU A 94 -4.44 2.83 3.44
CA LEU A 94 -4.13 1.40 3.62
C LEU A 94 -5.24 0.69 4.41
N ALA A 95 -5.71 1.28 5.51
CA ALA A 95 -6.81 0.73 6.30
C ALA A 95 -8.10 0.63 5.45
N GLY A 96 -8.40 1.65 4.66
CA GLY A 96 -9.54 1.64 3.74
C GLY A 96 -9.43 0.56 2.66
N PHE A 97 -8.24 0.39 2.06
CA PHE A 97 -7.99 -0.67 1.10
C PHE A 97 -8.09 -2.07 1.74
N HIS A 98 -7.52 -2.25 2.93
CA HIS A 98 -7.61 -3.51 3.67
C HIS A 98 -9.07 -3.91 3.92
N SER A 99 -9.88 -3.00 4.44
CA SER A 99 -11.31 -3.24 4.66
C SER A 99 -12.03 -3.64 3.37
N ALA A 100 -11.80 -2.93 2.27
CA ALA A 100 -12.41 -3.28 0.98
C ALA A 100 -12.00 -4.67 0.48
N VAL A 101 -10.74 -5.08 0.72
CA VAL A 101 -10.22 -6.42 0.38
C VAL A 101 -10.91 -7.51 1.21
N GLU A 102 -11.08 -7.31 2.52
CA GLU A 102 -11.74 -8.28 3.42
C GLU A 102 -13.20 -8.58 3.01
N HIS A 103 -13.90 -7.58 2.47
CA HIS A 103 -15.30 -7.71 2.03
C HIS A 103 -15.45 -8.19 0.58
N SER A 104 -14.34 -8.44 -0.11
CA SER A 104 -14.35 -8.79 -1.52
C SER A 104 -14.36 -10.28 -1.79
N GLN A 105 -14.96 -10.63 -2.92
CA GLN A 105 -15.08 -12.03 -3.35
C GLN A 105 -13.86 -12.46 -4.18
N PRO A 106 -13.34 -13.68 -4.00
CA PRO A 106 -12.26 -14.20 -4.83
C PRO A 106 -12.70 -14.41 -6.29
N ASN A 107 -11.78 -14.17 -7.23
CA ASN A 107 -11.99 -14.50 -8.64
C ASN A 107 -11.65 -15.97 -8.96
N SER A 108 -11.84 -16.36 -10.22
CA SER A 108 -11.61 -17.72 -10.69
C SER A 108 -10.14 -18.17 -10.59
N ARG A 109 -9.17 -17.25 -10.66
CA ARG A 109 -7.73 -17.59 -10.56
C ARG A 109 -7.39 -18.19 -9.20
N VAL A 110 -8.08 -17.78 -8.13
CA VAL A 110 -7.87 -18.34 -6.79
C VAL A 110 -8.05 -19.86 -6.79
N ARG A 111 -9.04 -20.39 -7.51
CA ARG A 111 -9.22 -21.84 -7.64
C ARG A 111 -8.14 -22.48 -8.50
N THR A 112 -7.78 -21.86 -9.62
CA THR A 112 -6.71 -22.35 -10.52
C THR A 112 -5.37 -22.44 -9.81
N LEU A 113 -5.09 -21.51 -8.90
CA LEU A 113 -3.86 -21.44 -8.12
C LEU A 113 -3.89 -22.32 -6.86
N GLY A 114 -4.98 -23.05 -6.60
CA GLY A 114 -5.12 -23.86 -5.39
C GLY A 114 -5.21 -23.05 -4.09
N LEU A 115 -5.58 -21.77 -4.18
CA LEU A 115 -5.66 -20.82 -3.07
C LEU A 115 -7.03 -20.75 -2.39
N ALA A 116 -8.00 -21.51 -2.91
CA ALA A 116 -9.38 -21.59 -2.40
C ALA A 116 -9.41 -22.19 -0.99
#